data_AF-A0A7Y3V4S7-F1
#
_entry.id   AF-A0A7Y3V4S7-F1
#
_cell.length_a   1.000
_cell.length_b   1.000
_cell.length_c   1.000
_cell.angle_alpha   90.00
_cell.angle_beta   90.00
_cell.angle_gamma   90.00
#
_symmetry.space_group_name_H-M   'P 1'
#
loop_
_entity.id
_entity.type
_entity.pdbx_description
1 polymer ?
#
loop_
_entity_poly.entity_id
_entity_poly.type
_entity_poly.pdbx_seq_one_letter_code
_entity_poly.pdbx_strand_id
1 'polypeptide(L)'
;MKYIILLFFFIYSITSSYTQVICGTEHFITSEKGKDFYSQLNEYILKEFPSVKNNKTTTIIPLVFHIVYSTPQQNVHDSVIYRQLDILNNDFQRKNADTSNTPSAFKSVSGALDVEFCLAKQTPNGQSTTGILRVQTATTSFASPVNYGVPDPIKRTNMGGSDSWDTEKYINIWICNLTGSTAYTAPKGNFLPGDDGIVCHYNHIGLTNGYPYNKGRSIVHEMGHYFGLKHIWGDDNGTCAGTDFINDTPNQANYSTNCPSFPLVDVCSPNSPGVMYMNYMDYSEDACRNMFTQGQVNYMIASMNFTIPNIHNPTACSFPSKISEKHFSHSISFYPNPFSDNLLVTFSAPMQNGTLQIKDLNGKTVFLLQHITANSEKINTSFLSEGIYFLEIFDENFYSIKKLIKIK
;
A
#
# COMPACT_ATOMS: atom_id res chain seq x y z
N MET A 1 -42.04 49.53 40.41
CA MET A 1 -40.57 49.39 40.32
C MET A 1 -40.22 48.01 40.87
N LYS A 2 -39.74 47.08 40.02
CA LYS A 2 -38.33 46.61 39.98
C LYS A 2 -38.13 45.36 40.88
N TYR A 3 -37.59 44.21 40.47
CA TYR A 3 -36.87 43.72 39.28
C TYR A 3 -37.15 42.21 39.13
N ILE A 4 -37.32 41.72 37.89
CA ILE A 4 -37.22 40.28 37.57
C ILE A 4 -35.76 40.00 37.21
N ILE A 5 -35.11 39.13 37.97
CA ILE A 5 -33.75 38.65 37.71
C ILE A 5 -33.85 37.45 36.76
N LEU A 6 -33.46 37.66 35.50
CA LEU A 6 -33.28 36.59 34.52
C LEU A 6 -31.87 36.00 34.68
N LEU A 7 -31.78 34.78 35.20
CA LEU A 7 -30.55 33.98 35.19
C LEU A 7 -30.33 33.43 33.78
N PHE A 8 -29.32 33.94 33.08
CA PHE A 8 -28.79 33.33 31.86
C PHE A 8 -27.88 32.17 32.24
N PHE A 9 -28.33 30.94 31.99
CA PHE A 9 -27.45 29.76 31.98
C PHE A 9 -26.61 29.80 30.69
N PHE A 10 -25.35 30.21 30.81
CA PHE A 10 -24.36 30.01 29.76
C PHE A 10 -23.98 28.53 29.74
N ILE A 11 -24.54 27.77 28.79
CA ILE A 11 -24.05 26.42 28.48
C ILE A 11 -22.71 26.60 27.76
N TYR A 12 -21.62 26.38 28.48
CA TYR A 12 -20.30 26.28 27.89
C TYR A 12 -20.22 24.96 27.13
N SER A 13 -20.43 25.00 25.82
CA SER A 13 -20.13 23.87 24.94
C SER A 13 -18.62 23.66 24.94
N ILE A 14 -18.14 22.70 25.72
CA ILE A 14 -16.76 22.23 25.62
C ILE A 14 -16.64 21.50 24.28
N THR A 15 -16.19 22.21 23.25
CA THR A 15 -15.72 21.57 22.02
C THR A 15 -14.38 20.93 22.35
N SER A 16 -14.36 19.61 22.58
CA SER A 16 -13.12 18.84 22.57
C SER A 16 -12.55 18.87 21.16
N SER A 17 -11.56 19.74 20.95
CA SER A 17 -10.69 19.66 19.78
C SER A 17 -9.88 18.37 19.91
N TYR A 18 -10.33 17.29 19.26
CA TYR A 18 -9.54 16.07 19.15
C TYR A 18 -8.29 16.40 18.31
N THR A 19 -7.13 16.45 18.96
CA THR A 19 -5.84 16.53 18.29
C THR A 19 -5.62 15.25 17.48
N GLN A 20 -5.31 15.38 16.20
CA GLN A 20 -4.98 14.24 15.35
C GLN A 20 -3.70 13.56 15.87
N VAL A 21 -3.78 12.28 16.18
CA VAL A 21 -2.62 11.47 16.59
C VAL A 21 -1.77 11.16 15.35
N ILE A 22 -0.44 11.11 15.48
CA ILE A 22 0.43 10.87 14.32
C ILE A 22 0.20 9.45 13.80
N CYS A 23 0.38 8.43 14.63
CA CYS A 23 0.15 7.03 14.27
C CYS A 23 -0.93 6.41 15.18
N GLY A 24 -1.91 5.75 14.57
CA GLY A 24 -2.99 5.04 15.26
C GLY A 24 -2.62 3.61 15.62
N THR A 25 -1.40 3.15 15.26
CA THR A 25 -0.98 1.76 15.44
C THR A 25 -0.75 1.38 16.91
N GLU A 26 -0.46 2.36 17.76
CA GLU A 26 -0.28 2.19 19.21
C GLU A 26 -1.45 1.44 19.85
N HIS A 27 -2.69 1.72 19.42
CA HIS A 27 -3.88 1.02 19.91
C HIS A 27 -3.84 -0.49 19.65
N PHE A 28 -3.24 -0.92 18.54
CA PHE A 28 -3.10 -2.34 18.22
C PHE A 28 -1.95 -2.96 19.02
N ILE A 29 -0.81 -2.27 19.12
CA ILE A 29 0.39 -2.75 19.82
C ILE A 29 0.13 -2.94 21.33
N THR A 30 -0.60 -2.01 21.95
CA THR A 30 -0.84 -1.99 23.39
C THR A 30 -2.00 -2.88 23.85
N SER A 31 -2.80 -3.39 22.92
CA SER A 31 -3.84 -4.39 23.16
C SER A 31 -3.26 -5.72 23.68
N GLU A 32 -4.08 -6.54 24.35
CA GLU A 32 -3.64 -7.86 24.84
C GLU A 32 -3.07 -8.74 23.72
N LYS A 33 -3.77 -8.81 22.59
CA LYS A 33 -3.29 -9.57 21.42
C LYS A 33 -2.05 -8.98 20.77
N GLY A 34 -1.93 -7.64 20.74
CA GLY A 34 -0.70 -6.99 20.31
C GLY A 34 0.47 -7.38 21.20
N LYS A 35 0.30 -7.32 22.52
CA LYS A 35 1.32 -7.74 23.50
C LYS A 35 1.71 -9.21 23.30
N ASP A 36 0.74 -10.09 23.11
CA ASP A 36 0.98 -11.51 22.84
C ASP A 36 1.76 -11.72 21.54
N PHE A 37 1.40 -11.02 20.47
CA PHE A 37 2.10 -11.06 19.18
C PHE A 37 3.57 -10.65 19.35
N TYR A 38 3.84 -9.50 19.98
CA TYR A 38 5.21 -9.03 20.18
C TYR A 38 5.98 -9.96 21.12
N SER A 39 5.34 -10.54 22.14
CA SER A 39 5.97 -11.55 23.00
C SER A 39 6.43 -12.76 22.18
N GLN A 40 5.54 -13.32 21.35
CA GLN A 40 5.87 -14.48 20.51
C GLN A 40 6.93 -14.15 19.45
N LEU A 41 6.84 -12.97 18.82
CA LEU A 41 7.82 -12.51 17.86
C LEU A 41 9.20 -12.35 18.51
N ASN A 42 9.27 -11.79 19.71
CA ASN A 42 10.52 -11.67 20.45
C ASN A 42 11.10 -13.03 20.86
N GLU A 43 10.26 -13.97 21.30
CA GLU A 43 10.70 -15.34 21.59
C GLU A 43 11.26 -16.03 20.34
N TYR A 44 10.58 -15.87 19.19
CA TYR A 44 11.05 -16.36 17.90
C TYR A 44 12.39 -15.72 17.52
N ILE A 45 12.51 -14.41 17.64
CA ILE A 45 13.74 -13.66 17.36
C ILE A 45 14.87 -14.16 18.24
N LEU A 46 14.71 -14.24 19.56
CA LEU A 46 15.76 -14.71 20.48
C LEU A 46 16.25 -16.13 20.15
N LYS A 47 15.38 -16.98 19.62
CA LYS A 47 15.72 -18.34 19.19
C LYS A 47 16.45 -18.38 17.85
N GLU A 48 16.02 -17.57 16.89
CA GLU A 48 16.46 -17.68 15.49
C GLU A 48 17.54 -16.66 15.08
N PHE A 49 17.73 -15.55 15.81
CA PHE A 49 18.72 -14.51 15.50
C PHE A 49 20.17 -15.02 15.35
N PRO A 50 20.64 -16.04 16.09
CA PRO A 50 21.97 -16.63 15.84
C PRO A 50 22.09 -17.35 14.49
N SER A 51 20.96 -17.66 13.84
CA SER A 51 20.86 -18.53 12.67
C SER A 51 20.35 -17.82 11.40
N VAL A 52 19.84 -16.58 11.50
CA VAL A 52 19.42 -15.79 10.34
C VAL A 52 20.64 -15.44 9.49
N LYS A 53 20.96 -16.31 8.54
CA LYS A 53 21.89 -16.01 7.47
C LYS A 53 21.21 -14.98 6.56
N ASN A 54 21.86 -13.84 6.36
CA ASN A 54 21.54 -12.93 5.24
C ASN A 54 21.75 -13.71 3.94
N ASN A 55 20.71 -14.41 3.47
CA ASN A 55 20.69 -14.94 2.13
C ASN A 55 20.64 -13.74 1.19
N LYS A 56 21.63 -13.69 0.31
CA LYS A 56 22.09 -12.55 -0.50
C LYS A 56 21.12 -12.18 -1.64
N THR A 57 19.83 -12.43 -1.48
CA THR A 57 18.79 -12.23 -2.49
C THR A 57 17.83 -11.16 -2.02
N THR A 58 17.78 -10.04 -2.74
CA THR A 58 16.83 -8.94 -2.50
C THR A 58 15.39 -9.47 -2.46
N THR A 59 14.67 -9.13 -1.40
CA THR A 59 13.28 -9.53 -1.23
C THR A 59 12.36 -8.58 -2.00
N ILE A 60 11.78 -9.04 -3.10
CA ILE A 60 10.82 -8.28 -3.90
C ILE A 60 9.40 -8.41 -3.31
N ILE A 61 8.81 -7.28 -2.93
CA ILE A 61 7.53 -7.19 -2.22
C ILE A 61 6.49 -6.44 -3.08
N PRO A 62 5.41 -7.12 -3.51
CA PRO A 62 4.33 -6.48 -4.24
C PRO A 62 3.45 -5.61 -3.33
N LEU A 63 3.24 -4.36 -3.75
CA LEU A 63 2.32 -3.42 -3.12
C LEU A 63 1.06 -3.26 -3.98
N VAL A 64 -0.07 -3.11 -3.32
CA VAL A 64 -1.33 -2.68 -3.93
C VAL A 64 -1.89 -1.48 -3.16
N PHE A 65 -2.19 -0.41 -3.89
CA PHE A 65 -2.76 0.81 -3.33
C PHE A 65 -4.26 0.88 -3.59
N HIS A 66 -5.04 1.09 -2.54
CA HIS A 66 -6.49 1.27 -2.59
C HIS A 66 -6.81 2.73 -2.32
N ILE A 67 -7.07 3.50 -3.38
CA ILE A 67 -7.46 4.91 -3.26
C ILE A 67 -8.97 4.98 -3.08
N VAL A 68 -9.43 5.20 -1.85
CA VAL A 68 -10.84 5.28 -1.50
C VAL A 68 -11.23 6.73 -1.30
N TYR A 69 -12.10 7.25 -2.17
CA TYR A 69 -12.35 8.69 -2.29
C TYR A 69 -13.83 9.04 -2.39
N SER A 70 -14.22 10.13 -1.71
CA SER A 70 -15.54 10.77 -1.79
C SER A 70 -15.51 12.10 -2.55
N THR A 71 -14.32 12.71 -2.69
CA THR A 71 -14.12 13.96 -3.44
C THR A 71 -12.99 13.84 -4.47
N PRO A 72 -12.96 14.70 -5.51
CA PRO A 72 -11.88 14.69 -6.50
C PRO A 72 -10.48 14.88 -5.90
N GLN A 73 -10.35 15.65 -4.82
CA GLN A 73 -9.07 15.90 -4.14
C GLN A 73 -8.51 14.66 -3.46
N GLN A 74 -9.38 13.80 -2.92
CA GLN A 74 -8.99 12.52 -2.30
C GLN A 74 -8.57 11.48 -3.34
N ASN A 75 -9.00 11.63 -4.60
CA ASN A 75 -8.62 10.78 -5.72
C ASN A 75 -7.22 11.15 -6.25
N VAL A 76 -6.20 10.99 -5.40
CA VAL A 76 -4.81 11.40 -5.66
C VAL A 76 -4.27 10.85 -6.98
N HIS A 77 -3.53 11.66 -7.74
CA HIS A 77 -2.97 11.26 -9.02
C HIS A 77 -1.90 10.15 -8.89
N ASP A 78 -1.77 9.28 -9.90
CA ASP A 78 -0.82 8.15 -9.89
C ASP A 78 0.63 8.58 -9.57
N SER A 79 1.03 9.78 -9.99
CA SER A 79 2.38 10.32 -9.70
C SER A 79 2.68 10.43 -8.21
N VAL A 80 1.66 10.64 -7.36
CA VAL A 80 1.82 10.67 -5.90
C VAL A 80 2.15 9.26 -5.38
N ILE A 81 1.50 8.24 -5.94
CA ILE A 81 1.72 6.84 -5.58
C ILE A 81 3.09 6.36 -6.04
N TYR A 82 3.49 6.69 -7.27
CA TYR A 82 4.83 6.39 -7.78
C TYR A 82 5.90 7.05 -6.92
N ARG A 83 5.68 8.31 -6.51
CA ARG A 83 6.60 8.99 -5.60
C ARG A 83 6.70 8.29 -4.24
N GLN A 84 5.58 7.83 -3.67
CA GLN A 84 5.61 7.10 -2.41
C GLN A 84 6.36 5.76 -2.54
N LEU A 85 6.23 5.07 -3.67
CA LEU A 85 6.99 3.85 -3.96
C LEU A 85 8.50 4.14 -4.00
N ASP A 86 8.92 5.23 -4.65
CA ASP A 86 10.33 5.65 -4.68
C ASP A 86 10.85 5.96 -3.27
N ILE A 87 10.04 6.64 -2.45
CA ILE A 87 10.39 6.96 -1.07
C ILE A 87 10.59 5.69 -0.24
N LEU A 88 9.67 4.72 -0.34
CA LEU A 88 9.80 3.43 0.35
C LEU A 88 11.09 2.71 -0.06
N ASN A 89 11.36 2.57 -1.35
CA ASN A 89 12.59 1.94 -1.82
C ASN A 89 13.84 2.69 -1.36
N ASN A 90 13.82 4.02 -1.36
CA ASN A 90 14.97 4.81 -0.93
C ASN A 90 15.20 4.74 0.58
N ASP A 91 14.17 4.92 1.41
CA ASP A 91 14.30 4.95 2.87
C ASP A 91 14.64 3.56 3.43
N PHE A 92 14.02 2.48 2.93
CA PHE A 92 14.33 1.11 3.39
C PHE A 92 15.70 0.61 2.95
N GLN A 93 16.18 0.98 1.75
CA GLN A 93 17.51 0.60 1.26
C GLN A 93 18.59 1.63 1.62
N ARG A 94 18.27 2.65 2.43
CA ARG A 94 19.18 3.75 2.81
C ARG A 94 19.80 4.47 1.60
N LYS A 95 19.03 4.62 0.53
CA LYS A 95 19.36 5.40 -0.69
C LYS A 95 18.79 6.82 -0.65
N ASN A 96 18.09 7.19 0.42
CA ASN A 96 17.57 8.53 0.62
C ASN A 96 18.69 9.58 0.73
N ALA A 97 18.50 10.72 0.06
CA ALA A 97 19.54 11.75 -0.06
C ALA A 97 19.92 12.38 1.29
N ASP A 98 19.00 12.42 2.25
CA ASP A 98 19.20 13.02 3.57
C ASP A 98 19.81 12.06 4.60
N THR A 99 20.32 10.90 4.17
CA THR A 99 21.28 10.10 4.96
C THR A 99 22.51 10.91 5.36
N SER A 100 22.84 11.99 4.63
CA SER A 100 23.86 12.96 5.02
C SER A 100 23.57 13.64 6.36
N ASN A 101 22.30 13.74 6.75
CA ASN A 101 21.83 14.42 7.96
C ASN A 101 21.86 13.50 9.19
N THR A 102 22.11 12.19 9.03
CA THR A 102 22.32 11.29 10.16
C THR A 102 23.54 11.76 10.98
N PRO A 103 23.38 12.07 12.30
CA PRO A 103 24.50 12.48 13.13
C PRO A 103 25.63 11.45 13.12
N SER A 104 26.88 11.92 13.16
CA SER A 104 28.06 11.05 13.05
C SER A 104 28.08 9.93 14.10
N ALA A 105 27.56 10.19 15.30
CA ALA A 105 27.48 9.22 16.39
C ALA A 105 26.53 8.03 16.11
N PHE A 106 25.56 8.18 15.20
CA PHE A 106 24.61 7.13 14.84
C PHE A 106 24.87 6.52 13.45
N LYS A 107 25.87 7.01 12.70
CA LYS A 107 26.19 6.47 11.38
C LYS A 107 26.60 5.00 11.40
N SER A 108 27.30 4.55 12.45
CA SER A 108 27.78 3.17 12.55
C SER A 108 26.67 2.14 12.79
N VAL A 109 25.52 2.57 13.31
CA VAL A 109 24.36 1.69 13.57
C VAL A 109 23.30 1.80 12.48
N SER A 110 23.54 2.57 11.42
CA SER A 110 22.55 2.74 10.37
C SER A 110 22.36 1.48 9.53
N GLY A 111 21.10 1.07 9.34
CA GLY A 111 20.74 -0.14 8.60
C GLY A 111 20.21 0.15 7.19
N ALA A 112 20.39 -0.82 6.30
CA ALA A 112 19.71 -0.89 5.01
C ALA A 112 19.06 -2.29 4.87
N LEU A 113 17.75 -2.32 4.65
CA LEU A 113 17.00 -3.54 4.40
C LEU A 113 17.05 -3.87 2.90
N ASP A 114 17.49 -5.07 2.54
CA ASP A 114 17.57 -5.55 1.16
C ASP A 114 16.19 -5.99 0.64
N VAL A 115 15.28 -5.02 0.49
CA VAL A 115 13.93 -5.18 -0.04
C VAL A 115 13.70 -4.26 -1.23
N GLU A 116 12.97 -4.73 -2.23
CA GLU A 116 12.47 -3.90 -3.33
C GLU A 116 10.94 -3.94 -3.35
N PHE A 117 10.33 -2.78 -3.11
CA PHE A 117 8.90 -2.62 -3.26
C PHE A 117 8.56 -2.34 -4.72
N CYS A 118 7.53 -3.01 -5.22
CA CYS A 118 7.00 -2.79 -6.56
C CYS A 118 5.49 -2.52 -6.49
N LEU A 119 4.93 -1.86 -7.50
CA LEU A 119 3.49 -1.97 -7.73
C LEU A 119 3.17 -3.33 -8.35
N ALA A 120 2.19 -4.02 -7.78
CA ALA A 120 1.67 -5.25 -8.36
C ALA A 120 1.26 -5.02 -9.83
N LYS A 121 1.73 -5.90 -10.70
CA LYS A 121 1.36 -5.97 -12.13
C LYS A 121 0.41 -7.11 -12.43
N GLN A 122 0.14 -7.96 -11.43
CA GLN A 122 -0.85 -9.03 -11.50
C GLN A 122 -1.85 -8.90 -10.34
N THR A 123 -3.13 -9.10 -10.62
CA THR A 123 -4.16 -9.25 -9.58
C THR A 123 -4.01 -10.62 -8.89
N PRO A 124 -4.70 -10.89 -7.77
CA PRO A 124 -4.72 -12.22 -7.16
C PRO A 124 -5.16 -13.34 -8.12
N ASN A 125 -5.94 -13.00 -9.15
CA ASN A 125 -6.41 -13.92 -10.19
C ASN A 125 -5.48 -13.98 -11.42
N GLY A 126 -4.28 -13.38 -11.35
CA GLY A 126 -3.29 -13.40 -12.42
C GLY A 126 -3.57 -12.48 -13.61
N GLN A 127 -4.51 -11.53 -13.48
CA GLN A 127 -4.82 -10.57 -14.55
C GLN A 127 -3.90 -9.35 -14.47
N SER A 128 -3.64 -8.69 -15.60
CA SER A 128 -2.84 -7.45 -15.61
C SER A 128 -3.50 -6.35 -14.77
N THR A 129 -2.69 -5.57 -14.06
CA THR A 129 -3.14 -4.44 -13.24
C THR A 129 -2.06 -3.37 -13.15
N THR A 130 -2.46 -2.15 -12.78
CA THR A 130 -1.53 -1.06 -12.45
C THR A 130 -1.00 -1.19 -11.02
N GLY A 131 -1.66 -1.98 -10.17
CA GLY A 131 -1.41 -2.06 -8.73
C GLY A 131 -2.08 -0.93 -7.94
N ILE A 132 -2.93 -0.12 -8.60
CA ILE A 132 -3.63 1.01 -8.01
C ILE A 132 -5.13 0.84 -8.29
N LEU A 133 -5.90 0.60 -7.23
CA LEU A 133 -7.35 0.54 -7.26
C LEU A 133 -7.91 1.89 -6.88
N ARG A 134 -8.97 2.33 -7.55
CA ARG A 134 -9.67 3.58 -7.25
C ARG A 134 -11.13 3.25 -6.96
N VAL A 135 -11.56 3.50 -5.73
CA VAL A 135 -12.90 3.15 -5.24
C VAL A 135 -13.60 4.43 -4.80
N GLN A 136 -14.61 4.84 -5.57
CA GLN A 136 -15.46 5.95 -5.17
C GLN A 136 -16.40 5.50 -4.05
N THR A 137 -16.57 6.32 -3.03
CA THR A 137 -17.41 6.02 -1.87
C THR A 137 -18.30 7.18 -1.47
N ALA A 138 -19.44 6.87 -0.85
CA ALA A 138 -20.28 7.86 -0.18
C ALA A 138 -19.79 8.17 1.25
N THR A 139 -18.90 7.35 1.80
CA THR A 139 -18.31 7.55 3.13
C THR A 139 -17.37 8.76 3.09
N THR A 140 -17.68 9.79 3.89
CA THR A 140 -16.92 11.05 3.88
C THR A 140 -15.57 10.95 4.58
N SER A 141 -15.45 10.08 5.58
CA SER A 141 -14.21 9.83 6.32
C SER A 141 -14.18 8.44 6.95
N PHE A 142 -12.98 7.92 7.18
CA PHE A 142 -12.73 6.67 7.90
C PHE A 142 -11.95 6.96 9.18
N ALA A 143 -11.93 6.01 10.11
CA ALA A 143 -11.16 6.05 11.34
C ALA A 143 -10.65 4.65 11.68
N SER A 144 -9.51 4.58 12.36
CA SER A 144 -8.97 3.31 12.85
C SER A 144 -9.96 2.65 13.82
N PRO A 145 -10.24 1.33 13.71
CA PRO A 145 -10.99 0.63 14.74
C PRO A 145 -10.18 0.63 16.04
N VAL A 146 -10.83 0.99 17.15
CA VAL A 146 -10.19 1.04 18.48
C VAL A 146 -10.37 -0.24 19.29
N ASN A 147 -11.27 -1.13 18.86
CA ASN A 147 -11.62 -2.36 19.57
C ASN A 147 -11.27 -3.58 18.73
N TYR A 148 -10.52 -4.53 19.30
CA TYR A 148 -10.20 -5.79 18.65
C TYR A 148 -11.45 -6.53 18.15
N GLY A 149 -11.36 -7.12 16.94
CA GLY A 149 -12.43 -7.94 16.35
C GLY A 149 -13.54 -7.14 15.65
N VAL A 150 -13.44 -5.81 15.59
CA VAL A 150 -14.35 -4.94 14.85
C VAL A 150 -13.85 -4.71 13.42
N PRO A 151 -14.54 -5.21 12.38
CA PRO A 151 -14.10 -5.05 10.99
C PRO A 151 -13.73 -3.61 10.65
N ASP A 152 -12.57 -3.43 10.02
CA ASP A 152 -12.09 -2.12 9.60
C ASP A 152 -12.87 -1.65 8.34
N PRO A 153 -13.71 -0.61 8.42
CA PRO A 153 -14.61 -0.25 7.32
C PRO A 153 -13.90 0.12 6.01
N ILE A 154 -12.71 0.72 6.09
CA ILE A 154 -11.93 1.08 4.89
C ILE A 154 -11.44 -0.16 4.12
N LYS A 155 -11.32 -1.30 4.80
CA LYS A 155 -10.84 -2.57 4.26
C LYS A 155 -11.98 -3.47 3.78
N ARG A 156 -13.20 -2.92 3.63
CA ARG A 156 -14.42 -3.68 3.31
C ARG A 156 -15.29 -2.97 2.28
N THR A 157 -15.49 -3.59 1.12
CA THR A 157 -16.31 -3.02 0.04
C THR A 157 -17.76 -2.79 0.48
N ASN A 158 -18.33 -3.72 1.25
CA ASN A 158 -19.70 -3.60 1.77
C ASN A 158 -19.88 -2.51 2.84
N MET A 159 -18.79 -1.90 3.32
CA MET A 159 -18.79 -0.77 4.27
C MET A 159 -18.28 0.52 3.62
N GLY A 160 -18.23 0.56 2.28
CA GLY A 160 -17.78 1.72 1.50
C GLY A 160 -16.27 1.84 1.35
N GLY A 161 -15.50 0.85 1.78
CA GLY A 161 -14.06 0.74 1.60
C GLY A 161 -13.67 -0.09 0.37
N SER A 162 -12.50 -0.74 0.44
CA SER A 162 -12.01 -1.69 -0.57
C SER A 162 -11.50 -2.94 0.11
N ASP A 163 -11.95 -4.11 -0.33
CA ASP A 163 -11.43 -5.39 0.20
C ASP A 163 -9.93 -5.55 -0.09
N SER A 164 -9.23 -6.21 0.84
CA SER A 164 -7.82 -6.55 0.70
C SER A 164 -7.59 -7.58 -0.40
N TRP A 165 -6.47 -7.46 -1.09
CA TRP A 165 -5.87 -8.58 -1.80
C TRP A 165 -5.19 -9.53 -0.80
N ASP A 166 -4.90 -10.75 -1.29
CA ASP A 166 -4.23 -11.81 -0.53
C ASP A 166 -3.03 -11.28 0.28
N THR A 167 -3.19 -11.18 1.59
CA THR A 167 -2.21 -10.56 2.52
C THR A 167 -0.98 -11.44 2.73
N GLU A 168 -0.90 -12.62 2.11
CA GLU A 168 0.32 -13.43 2.02
C GLU A 168 1.16 -13.09 0.79
N LYS A 169 0.58 -12.45 -0.22
CA LYS A 169 1.25 -12.16 -1.51
C LYS A 169 1.40 -10.68 -1.81
N TYR A 170 0.59 -9.83 -1.19
CA TYR A 170 0.57 -8.39 -1.41
C TYR A 170 0.51 -7.67 -0.07
N ILE A 171 1.24 -6.56 0.05
CA ILE A 171 0.99 -5.59 1.12
C ILE A 171 -0.06 -4.60 0.61
N ASN A 172 -1.17 -4.54 1.32
CA ASN A 172 -2.29 -3.66 1.00
C ASN A 172 -2.10 -2.30 1.70
N ILE A 173 -2.22 -1.22 0.93
CA ILE A 173 -2.10 0.15 1.41
C ILE A 173 -3.35 0.94 1.01
N TRP A 174 -4.17 1.32 1.98
CA TRP A 174 -5.36 2.12 1.76
C TRP A 174 -5.07 3.60 1.95
N ILE A 175 -5.50 4.40 0.98
CA ILE A 175 -5.41 5.85 0.99
C ILE A 175 -6.83 6.41 1.06
N CYS A 176 -7.13 7.19 2.09
CA CYS A 176 -8.47 7.74 2.29
C CYS A 176 -8.46 9.08 3.05
N ASN A 177 -9.65 9.65 3.24
CA ASN A 177 -9.85 10.71 4.23
C ASN A 177 -9.94 10.10 5.64
N LEU A 178 -8.77 9.87 6.25
CA LEU A 178 -8.62 9.34 7.59
C LEU A 178 -8.79 10.40 8.69
N THR A 179 -9.49 10.06 9.75
CA THR A 179 -9.69 10.92 10.92
C THR A 179 -9.21 10.22 12.18
N GLY A 180 -8.91 11.00 13.23
CA GLY A 180 -8.34 10.49 14.49
C GLY A 180 -6.83 10.29 14.44
N SER A 181 -6.28 9.79 13.33
CA SER A 181 -4.82 9.70 13.12
C SER A 181 -4.37 10.11 11.71
N THR A 182 -3.05 10.24 11.49
CA THR A 182 -2.50 10.47 10.13
C THR A 182 -2.34 9.18 9.34
N ALA A 183 -2.01 8.10 10.02
CA ALA A 183 -1.91 6.76 9.48
C ALA A 183 -2.10 5.72 10.60
N TYR A 184 -2.25 4.45 10.23
CA TYR A 184 -2.15 3.31 11.12
C TYR A 184 -1.89 2.03 10.33
N THR A 185 -1.44 1.00 11.04
CA THR A 185 -1.15 -0.32 10.51
C THR A 185 -1.87 -1.36 11.35
N ALA A 186 -2.47 -2.34 10.70
CA ALA A 186 -2.82 -3.61 11.33
C ALA A 186 -1.74 -4.62 10.94
N PRO A 187 -0.76 -4.91 11.82
CA PRO A 187 0.27 -5.90 11.53
C PRO A 187 -0.36 -7.30 11.40
N LYS A 188 0.36 -8.20 10.74
CA LYS A 188 -0.16 -9.54 10.49
C LYS A 188 -0.43 -10.30 11.79
N GLY A 189 -1.63 -10.89 11.89
CA GLY A 189 -2.04 -11.68 13.05
C GLY A 189 -2.68 -10.89 14.20
N ASN A 190 -2.76 -9.55 14.10
CA ASN A 190 -3.22 -8.70 15.20
C ASN A 190 -4.71 -8.39 15.22
N PHE A 191 -5.50 -8.76 14.20
CA PHE A 191 -6.91 -8.33 14.15
C PHE A 191 -7.87 -9.37 13.61
N LEU A 192 -8.42 -9.19 12.42
CA LEU A 192 -9.26 -10.14 11.72
C LEU A 192 -8.51 -10.63 10.47
N PRO A 193 -8.72 -11.88 10.03
CA PRO A 193 -8.19 -12.35 8.76
C PRO A 193 -8.53 -11.36 7.64
N GLY A 194 -7.50 -10.91 6.91
CA GLY A 194 -7.65 -9.97 5.79
C GLY A 194 -7.63 -8.48 6.16
N ASP A 195 -7.46 -8.10 7.43
CA ASP A 195 -7.25 -6.70 7.82
C ASP A 195 -5.79 -6.26 7.79
N ASP A 196 -4.86 -7.17 7.47
CA ASP A 196 -3.44 -6.86 7.47
C ASP A 196 -3.09 -5.78 6.43
N GLY A 197 -2.41 -4.73 6.87
CA GLY A 197 -1.89 -3.68 5.99
C GLY A 197 -1.98 -2.28 6.59
N ILE A 198 -1.74 -1.30 5.74
CA ILE A 198 -1.48 0.09 6.13
C ILE A 198 -2.61 0.98 5.64
N VAL A 199 -3.08 1.90 6.48
CA VAL A 199 -4.05 2.92 6.11
C VAL A 199 -3.43 4.28 6.36
N CYS A 200 -3.49 5.16 5.36
CA CYS A 200 -2.89 6.49 5.45
C CYS A 200 -3.83 7.56 4.92
N HIS A 201 -3.81 8.72 5.57
CA HIS A 201 -4.51 9.89 5.12
C HIS A 201 -3.94 10.39 3.78
N TYR A 202 -4.81 10.73 2.82
CA TYR A 202 -4.41 11.11 1.46
C TYR A 202 -3.48 12.34 1.35
N ASN A 203 -3.43 13.21 2.38
CA ASN A 203 -2.49 14.35 2.43
C ASN A 203 -1.13 14.02 3.05
N HIS A 204 -0.89 12.81 3.56
CA HIS A 204 0.35 12.43 4.25
C HIS A 204 1.16 11.37 3.47
N ILE A 205 0.95 11.30 2.15
CA ILE A 205 1.62 10.36 1.27
C ILE A 205 2.39 11.06 0.16
N GLY A 206 3.51 10.47 -0.27
CA GLY A 206 4.38 11.08 -1.25
C GLY A 206 4.90 12.44 -0.79
N LEU A 207 5.18 13.34 -1.75
CA LEU A 207 5.60 14.71 -1.48
C LEU A 207 4.41 15.67 -1.64
N THR A 208 3.49 15.67 -0.69
CA THR A 208 2.34 16.60 -0.69
C THR A 208 2.73 18.00 -0.21
N ASN A 209 1.76 18.92 -0.18
CA ASN A 209 1.91 20.22 0.46
C ASN A 209 1.59 20.19 1.98
N GLY A 210 1.32 19.01 2.56
CA GLY A 210 0.88 18.84 3.94
C GLY A 210 2.01 18.93 4.97
N TYR A 211 2.66 20.10 5.07
CA TYR A 211 3.67 20.35 6.10
C TYR A 211 3.09 20.08 7.51
N PRO A 212 3.84 19.46 8.44
CA PRO A 212 5.23 19.00 8.34
C PRO A 212 5.42 17.55 7.84
N TYR A 213 4.35 16.82 7.54
CA TYR A 213 4.38 15.39 7.16
C TYR A 213 4.24 15.21 5.64
N ASN A 214 5.24 15.71 4.92
CA ASN A 214 5.20 15.83 3.47
C ASN A 214 6.42 15.22 2.75
N LYS A 215 7.13 14.29 3.40
CA LYS A 215 8.21 13.51 2.78
C LYS A 215 7.81 12.05 2.54
N GLY A 216 6.55 11.70 2.80
CA GLY A 216 6.02 10.34 2.63
C GLY A 216 6.47 9.37 3.72
N ARG A 217 6.97 9.89 4.86
CA ARG A 217 7.53 9.06 5.93
C ARG A 217 6.48 8.50 6.88
N SER A 218 5.23 8.98 6.81
CA SER A 218 4.10 8.31 7.45
C SER A 218 3.99 6.86 6.98
N ILE A 219 4.01 6.58 5.67
CA ILE A 219 3.95 5.19 5.19
C ILE A 219 5.25 4.42 5.48
N VAL A 220 6.42 5.08 5.50
CA VAL A 220 7.68 4.42 5.90
C VAL A 220 7.63 3.94 7.34
N HIS A 221 7.14 4.79 8.25
CA HIS A 221 6.89 4.49 9.66
C HIS A 221 5.89 3.34 9.82
N GLU A 222 4.73 3.43 9.16
CA GLU A 222 3.72 2.37 9.18
C GLU A 222 4.22 1.05 8.59
N MET A 223 5.04 1.09 7.54
CA MET A 223 5.67 -0.11 6.98
C MET A 223 6.68 -0.72 7.97
N GLY A 224 7.34 0.10 8.78
CA GLY A 224 8.14 -0.38 9.92
C GLY A 224 7.29 -1.17 10.92
N HIS A 225 6.12 -0.64 11.32
CA HIS A 225 5.15 -1.39 12.14
C HIS A 225 4.63 -2.65 11.46
N TYR A 226 4.38 -2.62 10.15
CA TYR A 226 3.95 -3.79 9.40
C TYR A 226 5.00 -4.91 9.47
N PHE A 227 6.28 -4.56 9.46
CA PHE A 227 7.40 -5.48 9.70
C PHE A 227 7.74 -5.66 11.19
N GLY A 228 6.83 -5.32 12.09
CA GLY A 228 6.94 -5.63 13.52
C GLY A 228 7.85 -4.70 14.31
N LEU A 229 8.23 -3.53 13.81
CA LEU A 229 8.92 -2.54 14.65
C LEU A 229 7.93 -1.86 15.61
N LYS A 230 8.38 -1.57 16.82
CA LYS A 230 7.68 -0.68 17.76
C LYS A 230 8.20 0.75 17.63
N HIS A 231 7.47 1.67 18.26
CA HIS A 231 7.98 3.00 18.53
C HIS A 231 9.23 2.96 19.41
N ILE A 232 10.23 3.79 19.10
CA ILE A 232 11.54 3.73 19.77
C ILE A 232 11.51 4.11 21.26
N TRP A 233 10.44 4.77 21.72
CA TRP A 233 10.24 5.09 23.15
C TRP A 233 9.45 4.00 23.90
N GLY A 234 9.08 2.91 23.24
CA GLY A 234 8.50 1.74 23.88
C GLY A 234 7.05 1.84 24.36
N ASP A 235 6.31 2.90 23.99
CA ASP A 235 4.87 3.07 24.26
C ASP A 235 4.49 2.93 25.75
N ASP A 236 5.32 3.46 26.64
CA ASP A 236 5.24 3.21 28.09
C ASP A 236 4.78 4.42 28.93
N ASN A 237 4.26 5.46 28.28
CA ASN A 237 3.82 6.73 28.88
C ASN A 237 4.93 7.55 29.55
N GLY A 238 6.13 7.62 28.97
CA GLY A 238 7.17 8.52 29.47
C GLY A 238 8.14 7.86 30.44
N THR A 239 8.05 6.54 30.64
CA THR A 239 8.95 5.84 31.57
C THR A 239 10.20 5.39 30.84
N CYS A 240 11.11 4.71 31.54
CA CYS A 240 12.29 4.09 30.92
C CYS A 240 12.23 2.57 30.94
N ALA A 241 11.03 2.01 31.20
CA ALA A 241 10.81 0.57 31.36
C ALA A 241 10.29 -0.08 30.07
N GLY A 242 9.71 0.71 29.17
CA GLY A 242 9.35 0.33 27.82
C GLY A 242 10.57 -0.07 27.00
N THR A 243 10.32 -0.82 25.95
CA THR A 243 11.35 -1.24 25.02
C THR A 243 10.75 -1.48 23.65
N ASP A 244 11.51 -1.12 22.61
CA ASP A 244 11.28 -1.51 21.24
C ASP A 244 11.95 -2.85 20.87
N PHE A 245 12.60 -3.49 21.86
CA PHE A 245 13.37 -4.74 21.78
C PHE A 245 14.64 -4.68 20.92
N ILE A 246 15.17 -3.47 20.68
CA ILE A 246 16.30 -3.27 19.78
C ILE A 246 17.43 -2.57 20.54
N ASN A 247 18.60 -3.19 20.57
CA ASN A 247 19.70 -2.73 21.43
C ASN A 247 20.43 -1.49 20.90
N ASP A 248 20.38 -1.24 19.58
CA ASP A 248 21.09 -0.13 18.93
C ASP A 248 20.22 1.13 18.73
N THR A 249 18.99 1.10 19.22
CA THR A 249 18.13 2.26 19.47
C THR A 249 18.29 2.66 20.95
N PRO A 250 18.82 3.85 21.28
CA PRO A 250 18.93 4.32 22.66
C PRO A 250 17.56 4.38 23.34
N ASN A 251 17.50 4.00 24.62
CA ASN A 251 16.27 4.10 25.40
C ASN A 251 15.79 5.55 25.46
N GLN A 252 14.50 5.76 25.28
CA GLN A 252 13.89 7.08 25.11
C GLN A 252 12.59 7.14 25.90
N ALA A 253 12.41 8.20 26.69
CA ALA A 253 11.26 8.35 27.57
C ALA A 253 9.97 8.53 26.77
N ASN A 254 9.99 9.38 25.74
CA ASN A 254 8.80 9.69 24.96
C ASN A 254 9.18 10.08 23.54
N TYR A 255 8.21 10.08 22.63
CA TYR A 255 8.41 10.53 21.27
C TYR A 255 8.93 11.97 21.19
N SER A 256 9.67 12.25 20.13
CA SER A 256 10.16 13.57 19.78
C SER A 256 9.13 14.33 18.94
N THR A 257 9.12 15.66 19.04
CA THR A 257 8.28 16.52 18.20
C THR A 257 9.14 17.53 17.43
N ASN A 258 8.59 18.10 16.36
CA ASN A 258 9.29 19.04 15.49
C ASN A 258 10.57 18.42 14.90
N CYS A 259 11.57 19.26 14.64
CA CYS A 259 12.91 18.90 14.22
C CYS A 259 13.92 19.28 15.32
N PRO A 260 14.18 18.39 16.31
CA PRO A 260 15.12 18.69 17.39
C PRO A 260 16.55 18.95 16.90
N SER A 261 17.33 19.64 17.73
CA SER A 261 18.78 19.82 17.52
C SER A 261 19.56 18.66 18.14
N PHE A 262 20.63 18.22 17.47
CA PHE A 262 21.51 17.17 17.97
C PHE A 262 22.59 17.75 18.91
N PRO A 263 22.91 17.09 20.04
CA PRO A 263 22.22 15.93 20.61
C PRO A 263 20.91 16.33 21.32
N LEU A 264 19.91 15.45 21.26
CA LEU A 264 18.72 15.53 22.11
C LEU A 264 18.88 14.48 23.21
N VAL A 265 18.79 14.88 24.48
CA VAL A 265 18.89 13.98 25.64
C VAL A 265 17.59 14.00 26.43
N ASP A 266 17.32 12.93 27.19
CA ASP A 266 16.20 12.86 28.11
C ASP A 266 16.59 12.09 29.40
N VAL A 267 15.60 11.74 30.23
CA VAL A 267 15.84 11.03 31.49
C VAL A 267 16.32 9.57 31.29
N CYS A 268 16.02 8.95 30.15
CA CYS A 268 16.42 7.56 29.85
C CYS A 268 17.78 7.50 29.14
N SER A 269 18.11 8.52 28.35
CA SER A 269 19.41 8.74 27.69
C SER A 269 19.96 10.14 28.01
N PRO A 270 20.47 10.36 29.23
CA PRO A 270 20.84 11.69 29.73
C PRO A 270 22.15 12.26 29.16
N ASN A 271 22.91 11.45 28.42
CA ASN A 271 24.24 11.83 27.91
C ASN A 271 24.28 11.73 26.37
N SER A 272 25.12 12.54 25.74
CA SER A 272 25.42 12.44 24.31
C SER A 272 25.87 11.01 23.94
N PRO A 273 25.39 10.43 22.82
CA PRO A 273 24.66 11.08 21.72
C PRO A 273 23.16 11.31 21.97
N GLY A 274 22.62 10.85 23.09
CA GLY A 274 21.23 11.03 23.48
C GLY A 274 20.28 10.11 22.73
N VAL A 275 19.04 10.54 22.54
CA VAL A 275 17.98 9.79 21.88
C VAL A 275 18.07 9.91 20.35
N MET A 276 17.51 8.92 19.64
CA MET A 276 17.61 8.82 18.19
C MET A 276 16.38 9.41 17.50
N TYR A 277 16.11 10.70 17.71
CA TYR A 277 14.91 11.36 17.19
C TYR A 277 14.78 11.35 15.65
N MET A 278 15.88 11.09 14.93
CA MET A 278 15.89 10.95 13.48
C MET A 278 15.53 9.54 12.99
N ASN A 279 15.15 8.62 13.88
CA ASN A 279 14.68 7.30 13.50
C ASN A 279 13.30 7.38 12.85
N TYR A 280 13.01 6.56 11.83
CA TYR A 280 11.68 6.53 11.22
C TYR A 280 10.57 6.10 12.19
N MET A 281 10.90 5.36 13.26
CA MET A 281 9.96 4.91 14.29
C MET A 281 9.77 5.93 15.44
N ASP A 282 10.29 7.16 15.31
CA ASP A 282 9.92 8.32 16.14
C ASP A 282 8.79 9.14 15.45
N TYR A 283 8.18 10.08 16.17
CA TYR A 283 7.19 11.06 15.71
C TYR A 283 7.76 12.44 15.37
N SER A 284 9.08 12.60 15.36
CA SER A 284 9.68 13.82 14.83
C SER A 284 9.22 14.08 13.39
N GLU A 285 9.27 15.34 12.96
CA GLU A 285 8.76 15.72 11.64
C GLU A 285 9.47 14.95 10.52
N ASP A 286 8.75 14.72 9.42
CA ASP A 286 9.26 13.99 8.27
C ASP A 286 10.66 14.46 7.86
N ALA A 287 10.91 15.77 7.79
CA ALA A 287 12.19 16.35 7.38
C ALA A 287 13.40 15.91 8.23
N CYS A 288 13.17 15.42 9.45
CA CYS A 288 14.23 15.07 10.40
C CYS A 288 14.40 13.57 10.65
N ARG A 289 13.47 12.72 10.17
CA ARG A 289 13.60 11.26 10.23
C ARG A 289 14.33 10.72 9.00
N ASN A 290 15.47 10.04 9.11
CA ASN A 290 16.27 9.66 7.95
C ASN A 290 16.98 8.30 8.06
N MET A 291 16.61 7.47 9.05
CA MET A 291 17.25 6.17 9.22
C MET A 291 16.39 5.12 9.95
N PHE A 292 16.61 3.86 9.56
CA PHE A 292 16.48 2.70 10.44
C PHE A 292 17.87 2.31 10.98
N THR A 293 17.92 1.57 12.09
CA THR A 293 19.15 0.96 12.60
C THR A 293 19.39 -0.44 12.02
N GLN A 294 20.60 -0.97 12.16
CA GLN A 294 20.92 -2.34 11.76
C GLN A 294 20.14 -3.36 12.63
N GLY A 295 19.95 -3.06 13.92
CA GLY A 295 19.08 -3.83 14.81
C GLY A 295 17.63 -3.88 14.32
N GLN A 296 17.06 -2.74 13.93
CA GLN A 296 15.74 -2.66 13.29
C GLN A 296 15.67 -3.49 12.00
N VAL A 297 16.68 -3.40 11.14
CA VAL A 297 16.74 -4.22 9.91
C VAL A 297 16.70 -5.71 10.23
N ASN A 298 17.51 -6.18 11.18
CA ASN A 298 17.54 -7.58 11.55
C ASN A 298 16.20 -8.03 12.19
N TYR A 299 15.58 -7.16 12.99
CA TYR A 299 14.27 -7.39 13.58
C TYR A 299 13.19 -7.54 12.50
N MET A 300 13.17 -6.64 11.51
CA MET A 300 12.24 -6.72 10.37
C MET A 300 12.43 -8.00 9.56
N ILE A 301 13.66 -8.43 9.30
CA ILE A 301 13.92 -9.70 8.58
C ILE A 301 13.32 -10.89 9.33
N ALA A 302 13.57 -10.97 10.64
CA ALA A 302 13.03 -12.06 11.44
C ALA A 302 11.50 -12.02 11.53
N SER A 303 10.92 -10.82 11.68
CA SER A 303 9.47 -10.61 11.65
C SER A 303 8.84 -11.01 10.32
N MET A 304 9.46 -10.69 9.18
CA MET A 304 9.00 -11.14 7.86
C MET A 304 9.01 -12.66 7.74
N ASN A 305 10.07 -13.33 8.20
CA ASN A 305 10.15 -14.79 8.19
C ASN A 305 9.09 -15.44 9.08
N PHE A 306 8.75 -14.79 10.20
CA PHE A 306 7.74 -15.28 11.13
C PHE A 306 6.31 -15.07 10.60
N THR A 307 6.02 -13.90 10.04
CA THR A 307 4.65 -13.46 9.75
C THR A 307 4.25 -13.64 8.28
N ILE A 308 5.17 -13.38 7.35
CA ILE A 308 4.91 -13.34 5.90
C ILE A 308 6.00 -14.08 5.10
N PRO A 309 6.30 -15.35 5.41
CA PRO A 309 7.43 -16.09 4.82
C PRO A 309 7.37 -16.23 3.28
N ASN A 310 6.18 -16.05 2.69
CA ASN A 310 5.95 -16.21 1.25
C ASN A 310 5.75 -14.87 0.50
N ILE A 311 6.03 -13.73 1.14
CA ILE A 311 5.78 -12.41 0.52
C ILE A 311 6.70 -12.10 -0.67
N HIS A 312 7.86 -12.77 -0.75
CA HIS A 312 8.77 -12.63 -1.88
C HIS A 312 8.10 -13.12 -3.17
N ASN A 313 7.71 -12.19 -4.05
CA ASN A 313 6.95 -12.52 -5.24
C ASN A 313 7.32 -11.64 -6.45
N PRO A 314 8.48 -11.92 -7.10
CA PRO A 314 8.92 -11.18 -8.29
C PRO A 314 7.94 -11.29 -9.47
N THR A 315 7.18 -12.39 -9.55
CA THR A 315 6.20 -12.59 -10.63
C THR A 315 5.02 -11.63 -10.52
N ALA A 316 4.55 -11.32 -9.31
CA ALA A 316 3.48 -10.35 -9.11
C ALA A 316 3.91 -8.91 -9.48
N CYS A 317 5.21 -8.61 -9.44
CA CYS A 317 5.78 -7.34 -9.91
C CYS A 317 6.02 -7.26 -11.43
N SER A 318 5.88 -8.38 -12.13
CA SER A 318 6.13 -8.49 -13.56
C SER A 318 4.81 -8.52 -14.32
N PHE A 319 4.74 -7.83 -15.46
CA PHE A 319 3.58 -7.98 -16.34
C PHE A 319 3.36 -9.47 -16.68
N PRO A 320 2.12 -9.95 -16.69
CA PRO A 320 1.86 -11.36 -16.98
C PRO A 320 2.48 -11.73 -18.33
N SER A 321 3.48 -12.60 -18.32
CA SER A 321 4.11 -13.12 -19.55
C SER A 321 3.20 -14.10 -20.30
N LYS A 322 2.09 -14.51 -19.67
CA LYS A 322 1.08 -15.39 -20.24
C LYS A 322 -0.17 -14.57 -20.55
N ILE A 323 -0.62 -14.63 -21.80
CA ILE A 323 -1.99 -14.29 -22.15
C ILE A 323 -2.87 -15.34 -21.47
N SER A 324 -3.50 -14.98 -20.36
CA SER A 324 -4.59 -15.78 -19.82
C SER A 324 -5.77 -15.63 -20.78
N GLU A 325 -5.87 -16.53 -21.77
CA GLU A 325 -7.13 -16.76 -22.46
C GLU A 325 -8.13 -17.23 -21.39
N LYS A 326 -8.90 -16.29 -20.85
CA LYS A 326 -10.04 -16.59 -20.00
C LYS A 326 -11.02 -17.33 -20.91
N HIS A 327 -11.00 -18.65 -20.88
CA HIS A 327 -11.99 -19.48 -21.56
C HIS A 327 -13.33 -19.28 -20.86
N PHE A 328 -14.05 -18.23 -21.25
CA PHE A 328 -15.45 -18.07 -20.92
C PHE A 328 -16.30 -18.81 -21.96
N SER A 329 -17.50 -19.21 -21.55
CA SER A 329 -18.47 -20.05 -22.28
C SER A 329 -18.98 -19.49 -23.61
N HIS A 330 -18.44 -18.37 -24.09
CA HIS A 330 -18.73 -17.84 -25.41
C HIS A 330 -17.69 -18.33 -26.42
N SER A 331 -18.05 -19.30 -27.24
CA SER A 331 -17.21 -19.67 -28.38
C SER A 331 -17.34 -18.61 -29.46
N ILE A 332 -16.22 -17.96 -29.79
CA ILE A 332 -16.08 -17.22 -31.05
C ILE A 332 -15.54 -18.20 -32.08
N SER A 333 -16.18 -18.24 -33.24
CA SER A 333 -15.59 -18.82 -34.45
C SER A 333 -15.49 -17.77 -35.54
N PHE A 334 -14.53 -17.95 -36.43
CA PHE A 334 -14.33 -17.08 -37.57
C PHE A 334 -13.91 -17.91 -38.78
N TYR A 335 -14.47 -17.58 -39.94
CA TYR A 335 -14.21 -18.32 -41.17
C TYR A 335 -14.38 -17.42 -42.40
N PRO A 336 -13.57 -17.61 -43.45
CA PRO A 336 -12.40 -18.48 -43.50
C PRO A 336 -11.23 -17.92 -42.66
N ASN A 337 -10.28 -18.78 -42.28
CA ASN A 337 -8.95 -18.36 -41.83
C ASN A 337 -7.93 -19.46 -42.24
N PRO A 338 -7.01 -19.20 -43.20
CA PRO A 338 -6.72 -17.91 -43.83
C PRO A 338 -7.90 -17.29 -44.61
N PHE A 339 -7.99 -15.96 -44.64
CA PHE A 339 -9.10 -15.22 -45.28
C PHE A 339 -8.60 -14.37 -46.45
N SER A 340 -9.44 -14.18 -47.47
CA SER A 340 -9.24 -13.19 -48.53
C SER A 340 -10.00 -11.91 -48.17
N ASP A 341 -11.04 -11.52 -48.88
CA ASP A 341 -11.66 -10.20 -48.73
C ASP A 341 -12.79 -10.13 -47.71
N ASN A 342 -13.24 -11.28 -47.22
CA ASN A 342 -14.35 -11.36 -46.28
C ASN A 342 -14.00 -12.28 -45.12
N LEU A 343 -14.31 -11.82 -43.93
CA LEU A 343 -14.22 -12.59 -42.70
C LEU A 343 -15.60 -12.61 -42.05
N LEU A 344 -16.16 -13.80 -41.82
CA LEU A 344 -17.35 -13.96 -40.99
C LEU A 344 -16.89 -14.26 -39.56
N VAL A 345 -17.37 -13.49 -38.61
CA VAL A 345 -17.15 -13.70 -37.18
C VAL A 345 -18.50 -14.08 -36.57
N THR A 346 -18.57 -15.20 -35.86
CA THR A 346 -19.79 -15.68 -35.20
C THR A 346 -19.57 -15.83 -33.71
N PHE A 347 -20.62 -15.54 -32.97
CA PHE A 347 -20.67 -15.57 -31.51
C PHE A 347 -21.69 -16.63 -31.08
N SER A 348 -21.39 -17.39 -30.03
CA SER A 348 -22.33 -18.39 -29.49
C SER A 348 -23.58 -17.79 -28.83
N ALA A 349 -23.57 -16.49 -28.52
CA ALA A 349 -24.71 -15.70 -28.07
C ALA A 349 -24.58 -14.25 -28.58
N PRO A 350 -25.69 -13.48 -28.66
CA PRO A 350 -25.64 -12.06 -29.04
C PRO A 350 -24.75 -11.25 -28.08
N MET A 351 -23.93 -10.34 -28.64
CA MET A 351 -23.12 -9.44 -27.83
C MET A 351 -23.96 -8.38 -27.11
N GLN A 352 -23.50 -7.88 -25.97
CA GLN A 352 -24.11 -6.74 -25.28
C GLN A 352 -23.24 -5.50 -25.46
N ASN A 353 -23.51 -4.72 -26.53
CA ASN A 353 -22.74 -3.52 -26.87
C ASN A 353 -21.25 -3.80 -27.11
N GLY A 354 -20.98 -4.82 -27.94
CA GLY A 354 -19.64 -5.28 -28.27
C GLY A 354 -18.83 -4.35 -29.16
N THR A 355 -17.51 -4.46 -29.05
CA THR A 355 -16.52 -3.85 -29.92
C THR A 355 -15.67 -4.95 -30.54
N LEU A 356 -15.46 -4.85 -31.85
CA LEU A 356 -14.57 -5.69 -32.63
C LEU A 356 -13.52 -4.82 -33.28
N GLN A 357 -12.24 -5.16 -33.12
CA GLN A 357 -11.15 -4.47 -33.80
C GLN A 357 -10.14 -5.44 -34.38
N ILE A 358 -9.54 -5.07 -35.51
CA ILE A 358 -8.41 -5.80 -36.10
C ILE A 358 -7.18 -4.94 -35.90
N LYS A 359 -6.11 -5.54 -35.38
CA LYS A 359 -4.79 -4.91 -35.19
C LYS A 359 -3.74 -5.57 -36.05
N ASP A 360 -2.76 -4.78 -36.50
CA ASP A 360 -1.56 -5.28 -37.15
C ASP A 360 -0.54 -5.82 -36.12
N LEU A 361 0.62 -6.31 -36.59
CA LEU A 361 1.70 -6.83 -35.75
C LEU A 361 2.33 -5.78 -34.81
N ASN A 362 2.17 -4.49 -35.09
CA ASN A 362 2.65 -3.40 -34.26
C ASN A 362 1.61 -2.94 -33.23
N GLY A 363 0.44 -3.60 -33.17
CA GLY A 363 -0.66 -3.24 -32.29
C GLY A 363 -1.49 -2.05 -32.77
N LYS A 364 -1.30 -1.56 -33.99
CA LYS A 364 -2.10 -0.49 -34.58
C LYS A 364 -3.46 -1.04 -35.01
N THR A 365 -4.54 -0.41 -34.57
CA THR A 365 -5.90 -0.72 -35.03
C THR A 365 -6.05 -0.34 -36.50
N VAL A 366 -6.35 -1.34 -37.34
CA VAL A 366 -6.58 -1.21 -38.79
C VAL A 366 -8.05 -1.34 -39.17
N PHE A 367 -8.89 -1.88 -38.27
CA PHE A 367 -10.34 -1.93 -38.40
C PHE A 367 -10.99 -1.82 -37.03
N LEU A 368 -12.13 -1.13 -36.95
CA LEU A 368 -12.91 -0.98 -35.72
C LEU A 368 -14.40 -0.99 -36.04
N LEU A 369 -15.15 -1.80 -35.31
CA LEU A 369 -16.61 -1.86 -35.30
C LEU A 369 -17.07 -1.83 -33.85
N GLN A 370 -18.04 -0.97 -33.54
CA GLN A 370 -18.56 -0.77 -32.18
C GLN A 370 -20.08 -1.00 -32.17
N HIS A 371 -20.64 -1.12 -30.96
CA HIS A 371 -22.08 -1.28 -30.74
C HIS A 371 -22.66 -2.57 -31.33
N ILE A 372 -21.86 -3.65 -31.35
CA ILE A 372 -22.29 -4.96 -31.82
C ILE A 372 -23.30 -5.55 -30.83
N THR A 373 -24.49 -5.85 -31.33
CA THR A 373 -25.56 -6.52 -30.58
C THR A 373 -26.01 -7.83 -31.24
N ALA A 374 -25.41 -8.17 -32.38
CA ALA A 374 -25.73 -9.37 -33.15
C ALA A 374 -24.96 -10.60 -32.66
N ASN A 375 -25.35 -11.77 -33.18
CA ASN A 375 -24.67 -13.07 -33.00
C ASN A 375 -23.65 -13.37 -34.12
N SER A 376 -23.52 -12.50 -35.12
CA SER A 376 -22.46 -12.58 -36.12
C SER A 376 -22.21 -11.23 -36.78
N GLU A 377 -21.00 -11.03 -37.29
CA GLU A 377 -20.58 -9.87 -38.05
C GLU A 377 -19.80 -10.29 -39.29
N LYS A 378 -20.13 -9.69 -40.44
CA LYS A 378 -19.40 -9.90 -41.69
C LYS A 378 -18.53 -8.69 -41.96
N ILE A 379 -17.21 -8.92 -42.02
CA ILE A 379 -16.22 -7.87 -42.17
C ILE A 379 -15.64 -7.92 -43.58
N ASN A 380 -15.75 -6.81 -44.32
CA ASN A 380 -14.98 -6.62 -45.54
C ASN A 380 -13.54 -6.24 -45.15
N THR A 381 -12.57 -6.96 -45.69
CA THR A 381 -11.15 -6.85 -45.36
C THR A 381 -10.28 -6.66 -46.60
N SER A 382 -10.88 -6.27 -47.73
CA SER A 382 -10.16 -6.05 -49.00
C SER A 382 -9.08 -4.96 -48.92
N PHE A 383 -9.21 -4.04 -47.96
CA PHE A 383 -8.22 -2.99 -47.70
C PHE A 383 -6.99 -3.46 -46.90
N LEU A 384 -7.01 -4.68 -46.33
CA LEU A 384 -5.88 -5.23 -45.59
C LEU A 384 -4.86 -5.87 -46.54
N SER A 385 -3.57 -5.57 -46.33
CA SER A 385 -2.48 -6.25 -47.03
C SER A 385 -2.32 -7.70 -46.54
N GLU A 386 -1.74 -8.57 -47.37
CA GLU A 386 -1.36 -9.94 -46.97
C GLU A 386 -0.50 -9.91 -45.69
N GLY A 387 -0.80 -10.79 -44.73
CA GLY A 387 -0.08 -10.79 -43.46
C GLY A 387 -0.85 -11.40 -42.29
N ILE A 388 -0.26 -11.27 -41.10
CA ILE A 388 -0.84 -11.72 -39.84
C ILE A 388 -1.46 -10.52 -39.12
N TYR A 389 -2.67 -10.71 -38.62
CA TYR A 389 -3.42 -9.73 -37.85
C TYR A 389 -3.97 -10.36 -36.57
N PHE A 390 -4.39 -9.51 -35.63
CA PHE A 390 -5.07 -9.92 -34.40
C PHE A 390 -6.47 -9.34 -34.37
N LEU A 391 -7.48 -10.22 -34.29
CA LEU A 391 -8.87 -9.87 -34.07
C LEU A 391 -9.09 -9.79 -32.56
N GLU A 392 -9.39 -8.60 -32.04
CA GLU A 392 -9.82 -8.40 -30.66
C GLU A 392 -11.33 -8.14 -30.63
N ILE A 393 -12.06 -8.84 -29.77
CA ILE A 393 -13.50 -8.68 -29.58
C ILE A 393 -13.77 -8.57 -28.09
N PHE A 394 -14.52 -7.55 -27.68
CA PHE A 394 -14.78 -7.29 -26.27
C PHE A 394 -16.07 -6.51 -26.01
N ASP A 395 -16.64 -6.67 -24.83
CA ASP A 395 -17.71 -5.84 -24.25
C ASP A 395 -17.43 -5.60 -22.76
N GLU A 396 -18.41 -5.15 -21.98
CA GLU A 396 -18.24 -4.90 -20.53
C GLU A 396 -17.85 -6.17 -19.73
N ASN A 397 -18.20 -7.35 -20.22
CA ASN A 397 -18.06 -8.64 -19.53
C ASN A 397 -17.18 -9.65 -20.28
N PHE A 398 -16.80 -9.35 -21.52
CA PHE A 398 -16.14 -10.26 -22.44
C PHE A 398 -14.91 -9.64 -23.09
N TYR A 399 -13.84 -10.43 -23.27
CA TYR A 399 -12.66 -10.04 -24.06
C TYR A 399 -12.01 -11.28 -24.67
N SER A 400 -11.70 -11.24 -25.96
CA SER A 400 -11.03 -12.32 -26.68
C SER A 400 -10.12 -11.79 -27.78
N ILE A 401 -9.01 -12.48 -28.02
CA ILE A 401 -8.07 -12.20 -29.12
C ILE A 401 -7.89 -13.46 -29.95
N LYS A 402 -7.92 -13.34 -31.29
CA LYS A 402 -7.66 -14.45 -32.22
C LYS A 402 -6.73 -14.03 -33.35
N LYS A 403 -5.85 -14.95 -33.77
CA LYS A 403 -4.93 -14.76 -34.89
C LYS A 403 -5.67 -14.91 -36.22
N LEU A 404 -5.51 -13.93 -37.09
CA LEU A 404 -6.00 -13.93 -38.47
C LEU A 404 -4.83 -13.97 -39.46
N ILE A 405 -5.01 -14.69 -40.57
CA ILE A 405 -4.02 -14.81 -41.66
C ILE A 405 -4.70 -14.32 -42.95
N LYS A 406 -4.34 -13.12 -43.42
CA LYS A 406 -4.82 -12.56 -44.68
C LYS A 406 -3.99 -13.11 -45.82
N ILE A 407 -4.66 -13.76 -46.76
CA ILE A 407 -4.10 -14.21 -48.04
C ILE A 407 -4.77 -13.42 -49.18
N LYS A 408 -4.16 -13.55 -50.36
CA LYS A 408 -4.54 -12.85 -51.58
C LYS A 408 -6.02 -12.99 -51.92
#